data_AF-A0A645J5Z2-F1
#
_entry.id   AF-A0A645J5Z2-F1
#
_cell.length_a   1.000
_cell.length_b   1.000
_cell.length_c   1.000
_cell.angle_alpha   90.00
_cell.angle_beta   90.00
_cell.angle_gamma   90.00
#
_symmetry.space_group_name_H-M   'P 1'
#
loop_
_entity.id
_entity.type
_entity.pdbx_description
1 polymer ?
#
loop_
_entity_poly.entity_id
_entity_poly.type
_entity_poly.pdbx_seq_one_letter_code
_entity_poly.pdbx_strand_id
1 'polypeptide(L)'
;MKKLTTDNLQTFFDGNLWIITRRQKTNTDSNIRLLDVPKRIIEKYKGLSGDNRVFPVPSNSCCNEKLKKIGVQCGIKTRLTYHVSRHSAATTILLSHGVPIETVSRILGHTNIKTTQIYARITNKKISSDMEALSHKLESMEKSICDVI
;
A
#
# COMPACT_ATOMS: atom_id res chain seq x y z
N MET A 1 -2.44 -2.22 -12.85
CA MET A 1 -3.03 -0.97 -13.36
C MET A 1 -3.61 -1.12 -14.76
N LYS A 2 -2.82 -1.39 -15.82
CA LYS A 2 -3.37 -1.47 -17.20
C LYS A 2 -4.51 -2.49 -17.40
N LYS A 3 -4.51 -3.58 -16.63
CA LYS A 3 -5.53 -4.65 -16.68
C LYS A 3 -6.59 -4.55 -15.56
N LEU A 4 -6.62 -3.47 -14.78
CA LEU A 4 -7.59 -3.32 -13.71
C LEU A 4 -8.96 -2.97 -14.32
N THR A 5 -9.95 -3.82 -14.10
CA THR A 5 -11.33 -3.63 -14.55
C THR A 5 -12.23 -3.22 -13.39
N THR A 6 -13.39 -2.64 -13.72
CA THR A 6 -14.44 -2.30 -12.74
C THR A 6 -14.90 -3.54 -11.98
N ASP A 7 -14.92 -4.72 -12.60
CA ASP A 7 -15.26 -6.01 -11.95
C ASP A 7 -14.27 -6.41 -10.84
N ASN A 8 -13.05 -5.87 -10.86
CA ASN A 8 -12.08 -6.07 -9.79
C ASN A 8 -12.39 -5.20 -8.56
N LEU A 9 -13.27 -4.20 -8.68
CA LEU A 9 -13.70 -3.33 -7.60
C LEU A 9 -14.98 -3.88 -6.98
N GLN A 10 -14.86 -4.39 -5.75
CA GLN A 10 -15.98 -5.06 -5.08
C GLN A 10 -16.09 -4.57 -3.64
N THR A 11 -17.32 -4.36 -3.18
CA THR A 11 -17.60 -4.18 -1.75
C THR A 11 -17.49 -5.55 -1.08
N PHE A 12 -16.75 -5.65 0.03
CA PHE A 12 -16.44 -6.92 0.68
C PHE A 12 -17.06 -6.99 2.09
N PHE A 13 -16.58 -7.90 2.95
CA PHE A 13 -17.19 -8.22 4.25
C PHE A 13 -17.28 -7.04 5.23
N ASP A 14 -16.42 -6.03 5.08
CA ASP A 14 -16.34 -4.88 5.98
C ASP A 14 -17.12 -3.65 5.45
N GLY A 15 -17.93 -3.82 4.40
CA GLY A 15 -18.66 -2.73 3.75
C GLY A 15 -17.78 -1.72 3.01
N ASN A 16 -16.46 -1.94 2.95
CA ASN A 16 -15.54 -1.08 2.23
C ASN A 16 -15.31 -1.60 0.81
N LEU A 17 -14.78 -0.73 -0.05
CA LEU A 17 -14.42 -1.07 -1.43
C LEU A 17 -13.01 -1.69 -1.47
N TRP A 18 -12.87 -2.82 -2.16
CA TRP A 18 -11.63 -3.56 -2.31
C TRP A 18 -11.28 -3.75 -3.77
N ILE A 19 -9.98 -3.80 -4.07
CA ILE A 19 -9.47 -4.41 -5.30
C ILE A 19 -9.26 -5.88 -5.02
N ILE A 20 -10.01 -6.73 -5.71
CA ILE A 20 -9.88 -8.20 -5.67
C ILE A 20 -9.39 -8.64 -7.04
N THR A 21 -8.18 -9.21 -7.08
CA THR A 21 -7.58 -9.67 -8.34
C THR A 21 -6.58 -10.81 -8.10
N ARG A 22 -6.35 -11.62 -9.13
CA ARG A 22 -5.35 -12.69 -9.12
C ARG A 22 -4.10 -12.24 -9.87
N ARG A 23 -2.94 -12.36 -9.23
CA ARG A 23 -1.67 -11.89 -9.82
C ARG A 23 -1.15 -12.88 -10.85
N GLN A 24 -0.81 -12.36 -12.03
CA GLN A 24 -0.32 -13.18 -13.14
C GLN A 24 1.05 -13.81 -12.87
N LYS A 25 1.97 -13.08 -12.23
CA LYS A 25 3.37 -13.55 -12.04
C LYS A 25 3.51 -14.58 -10.92
N THR A 26 2.76 -14.42 -9.83
CA THR A 26 2.91 -15.20 -8.61
C THR A 26 1.76 -16.18 -8.38
N ASN A 27 0.70 -16.11 -9.20
CA ASN A 27 -0.54 -16.87 -9.03
C ASN A 27 -1.18 -16.72 -7.64
N THR A 28 -0.93 -15.59 -6.97
CA THR A 28 -1.47 -15.28 -5.64
C THR A 28 -2.63 -14.31 -5.73
N ASP A 29 -3.60 -14.49 -4.83
CA ASP A 29 -4.68 -13.54 -4.67
C ASP A 29 -4.18 -12.24 -4.06
N SER A 30 -4.75 -11.13 -4.51
CA SER A 30 -4.36 -9.78 -4.14
C SER A 30 -5.62 -9.00 -3.79
N ASN A 31 -5.94 -8.99 -2.50
CA ASN A 31 -7.09 -8.29 -1.94
C ASN A 31 -6.57 -7.04 -1.21
N ILE A 32 -6.89 -5.87 -1.74
CA ILE A 32 -6.39 -4.60 -1.21
C ILE A 32 -7.57 -3.67 -0.96
N ARG A 33 -7.84 -3.35 0.31
CA ARG A 33 -8.83 -2.35 0.69
C ARG A 33 -8.43 -0.99 0.15
N LEU A 34 -9.37 -0.28 -0.47
CA LEU A 34 -9.15 1.07 -0.97
C LEU A 34 -9.31 2.09 0.15
N LEU A 35 -8.31 2.95 0.28
CA LEU A 35 -8.37 4.17 1.07
C LEU A 35 -9.01 5.31 0.28
N ASP A 36 -9.27 6.44 0.93
CA ASP A 36 -10.06 7.51 0.32
C ASP A 36 -9.36 8.21 -0.84
N VAL A 37 -8.03 8.38 -0.78
CA VAL A 37 -7.27 8.96 -1.90
C VAL A 37 -7.39 8.10 -3.17
N PRO A 38 -7.12 6.78 -3.15
CA PRO A 38 -7.41 5.90 -4.28
C PRO A 38 -8.85 5.96 -4.78
N LYS A 39 -9.85 5.97 -3.89
CA LYS A 39 -11.28 6.07 -4.29
C LYS A 39 -11.56 7.35 -5.08
N ARG A 40 -11.06 8.49 -4.60
CA ARG A 40 -11.20 9.79 -5.29
C ARG A 40 -10.53 9.79 -6.65
N ILE A 41 -9.38 9.13 -6.79
CA ILE A 41 -8.70 8.99 -8.08
C ILE A 41 -9.55 8.14 -9.02
N ILE A 42 -10.11 7.01 -8.56
CA ILE A 42 -10.99 6.17 -9.38
C ILE A 42 -12.20 6.97 -9.87
N GLU A 43 -12.88 7.69 -8.98
CA GLU A 43 -14.06 8.48 -9.34
C GLU A 43 -13.72 9.58 -10.36
N LYS A 44 -12.57 10.25 -10.22
CA LYS A 44 -12.11 11.27 -11.17
C LYS A 44 -11.95 10.74 -12.61
N TYR A 45 -11.60 9.47 -12.77
CA TYR A 45 -11.36 8.86 -14.09
C TYR A 45 -12.53 8.00 -14.60
N LYS A 46 -13.64 7.96 -13.86
CA LYS A 46 -14.83 7.19 -14.23
C LYS A 46 -15.39 7.66 -15.56
N GLY A 47 -15.69 6.70 -16.45
CA GLY A 47 -16.21 6.98 -17.79
C GLY A 47 -15.18 7.49 -18.81
N LEU A 48 -13.91 7.68 -18.44
CA LEU A 48 -12.85 8.12 -19.36
C LEU A 48 -12.08 6.95 -20.02
N SER A 49 -12.37 5.71 -19.63
CA SER A 49 -11.74 4.50 -20.12
C SER A 49 -12.68 3.73 -21.06
N GLY A 50 -12.13 3.23 -22.17
CA GLY A 50 -12.77 2.19 -22.97
C GLY A 50 -12.62 0.80 -22.34
N ASP A 51 -13.48 -0.14 -22.74
CA ASP A 51 -13.37 -1.58 -22.50
C ASP A 51 -13.40 -2.02 -21.02
N ASN A 52 -14.34 -1.48 -20.22
CA ASN A 52 -14.55 -1.86 -18.81
C ASN A 52 -13.34 -1.68 -17.88
N ARG A 53 -12.32 -0.93 -18.32
CA ARG A 53 -11.12 -0.65 -17.51
C ARG A 53 -11.40 0.45 -16.50
N VAL A 54 -10.70 0.43 -15.36
CA VAL A 54 -10.81 1.51 -14.35
C VAL A 54 -10.10 2.78 -14.79
N PHE A 55 -9.00 2.65 -15.55
CA PHE A 55 -8.17 3.78 -15.95
C PHE A 55 -7.78 3.72 -17.44
N PRO A 56 -7.78 4.86 -18.15
CA PRO A 56 -7.18 4.97 -19.47
C PRO A 56 -5.64 5.05 -19.35
N VAL A 57 -5.00 3.91 -19.14
CA VAL A 57 -3.54 3.85 -18.93
C VAL A 57 -2.79 3.79 -20.27
N PRO A 58 -1.90 4.75 -20.58
CA PRO A 58 -1.09 4.72 -21.80
C PRO A 58 0.02 3.65 -21.73
N SER A 59 0.87 3.59 -22.75
CA SER A 59 2.00 2.65 -22.77
C SER A 59 2.98 2.90 -21.61
N ASN A 60 3.69 1.86 -21.17
CA ASN A 60 4.66 1.99 -20.07
C ASN A 60 5.75 3.02 -20.39
N SER A 61 6.22 3.08 -21.64
CA SER A 61 7.19 4.07 -22.11
C SER A 61 6.65 5.50 -21.97
N CYS A 62 5.41 5.74 -22.41
CA CYS A 62 4.75 7.04 -22.26
C CYS A 62 4.58 7.43 -20.78
N CYS A 63 4.15 6.49 -19.93
CA CYS A 63 4.06 6.72 -18.49
C CYS A 63 5.42 7.11 -17.90
N ASN A 64 6.49 6.38 -18.22
CA ASN A 64 7.83 6.64 -17.69
C ASN A 64 8.37 8.01 -18.13
N GLU A 65 8.11 8.41 -19.38
CA GLU A 65 8.48 9.74 -19.87
C GLU A 65 7.74 10.86 -19.12
N LYS A 66 6.42 10.71 -18.94
CA LYS A 66 5.60 11.66 -18.17
C LYS A 66 6.06 11.73 -16.71
N LEU A 67 6.35 10.59 -16.08
CA LEU A 67 6.87 10.53 -14.71
C LEU A 67 8.21 11.24 -14.56
N LYS A 68 9.11 11.14 -15.56
CA LYS A 68 10.38 11.87 -15.56
C LYS A 68 10.15 13.38 -15.58
N LYS A 69 9.25 13.87 -16.45
CA LYS A 69 8.89 15.29 -16.55
C LYS A 69 8.29 15.82 -15.25
N ILE A 70 7.34 15.09 -14.66
CA ILE A 70 6.73 15.43 -13.37
C ILE A 70 7.79 15.47 -12.26
N GLY A 71 8.69 14.47 -12.21
CA GLY A 71 9.76 14.42 -11.20
C GLY A 71 10.66 15.65 -11.25
N VAL A 72 11.04 16.11 -12.46
CA VAL A 72 11.82 17.34 -12.65
C VAL A 72 11.03 18.57 -12.17
N GLN A 73 9.76 18.70 -12.54
CA GLN A 73 8.91 19.82 -12.12
C GLN A 73 8.70 19.89 -10.61
N CYS A 74 8.63 18.72 -9.94
CA CYS A 74 8.51 18.63 -8.48
C CYS A 74 9.86 18.72 -7.74
N GLY A 75 10.99 18.89 -8.43
CA GLY A 75 12.32 18.92 -7.81
C GLY A 75 12.78 17.59 -7.22
N ILE A 76 12.20 16.47 -7.66
CA ILE A 76 12.53 15.13 -7.17
C ILE A 76 13.80 14.65 -7.87
N LYS A 77 14.90 14.53 -7.11
CA LYS A 77 16.22 14.11 -7.62
C LYS A 77 16.24 12.65 -8.08
N THR A 78 15.41 11.80 -7.48
CA THR A 78 15.33 10.36 -7.82
C THR A 78 14.51 10.13 -9.08
N ARG A 79 14.98 9.23 -9.95
CA ARG A 79 14.23 8.82 -11.14
C ARG A 79 12.91 8.12 -10.74
N LEU A 80 11.79 8.81 -10.95
CA LEU A 80 10.46 8.26 -10.68
C LEU A 80 10.11 7.12 -11.64
N THR A 81 9.71 5.99 -11.07
CA THR A 81 9.18 4.83 -11.78
C THR A 81 8.07 4.18 -10.95
N TYR A 82 7.29 3.28 -11.55
CA TYR A 82 6.32 2.47 -10.80
C TYR A 82 6.95 1.63 -9.69
N HIS A 83 8.22 1.25 -9.83
CA HIS A 83 8.92 0.48 -8.80
C HIS A 83 9.27 1.36 -7.60
N VAL A 84 9.65 2.62 -7.84
CA VAL A 84 9.90 3.60 -6.77
C VAL A 84 8.61 3.88 -5.99
N SER A 85 7.48 4.10 -6.67
CA SER A 85 6.21 4.34 -5.97
C SER A 85 5.78 3.14 -5.12
N ARG A 86 5.94 1.91 -5.65
CA ARG A 86 5.69 0.68 -4.89
C ARG A 86 6.60 0.56 -3.67
N HIS A 87 7.88 0.88 -3.82
CA HIS A 87 8.83 0.86 -2.71
C HIS A 87 8.46 1.88 -1.64
N SER A 88 8.18 3.12 -2.02
CA SER A 88 7.77 4.17 -1.08
C SER A 88 6.47 3.82 -0.36
N ALA A 89 5.51 3.19 -1.05
CA ALA A 89 4.29 2.70 -0.43
C ALA A 89 4.59 1.63 0.64
N ALA A 90 5.46 0.67 0.33
CA ALA A 90 5.85 -0.39 1.26
C ALA A 90 6.59 0.16 2.49
N THR A 91 7.65 0.96 2.28
CA THR A 91 8.51 1.42 3.37
C THR A 91 7.89 2.56 4.15
N THR A 92 7.52 3.64 3.47
CA THR A 92 7.19 4.90 4.12
C THR A 92 5.72 4.97 4.51
N ILE A 93 4.81 4.51 3.65
CA ILE A 93 3.37 4.60 3.95
C ILE A 93 2.93 3.47 4.87
N LEU A 94 3.38 2.23 4.63
CA LEU A 94 2.91 1.08 5.42
C LEU A 94 3.83 0.78 6.62
N LEU A 95 5.09 0.40 6.39
CA LEU A 95 5.96 -0.05 7.48
C LEU A 95 6.28 1.05 8.50
N SER A 96 6.60 2.27 8.04
CA SER A 96 6.87 3.39 8.97
C SER A 96 5.65 3.81 9.78
N HIS A 97 4.43 3.54 9.31
CA HIS A 97 3.19 3.82 10.05
C HIS A 97 2.65 2.60 10.82
N GLY A 98 3.49 1.58 11.08
CA GLY A 98 3.11 0.50 11.99
C GLY A 98 2.36 -0.66 11.35
N VAL A 99 2.19 -0.70 10.03
CA VAL A 99 1.56 -1.85 9.37
C VAL A 99 2.51 -3.05 9.47
N PRO A 100 2.05 -4.21 10.00
CA PRO A 100 2.89 -5.40 10.15
C PRO A 100 3.48 -5.87 8.81
N ILE A 101 4.71 -6.37 8.83
CA ILE A 101 5.42 -6.78 7.62
C ILE A 101 4.71 -7.91 6.86
N GLU A 102 4.00 -8.80 7.56
CA GLU A 102 3.18 -9.86 6.99
C GLU A 102 2.03 -9.28 6.15
N THR A 103 1.39 -8.23 6.68
CA THR A 103 0.33 -7.50 6.00
C THR A 103 0.88 -6.79 4.77
N VAL A 104 2.02 -6.11 4.91
CA VAL A 104 2.70 -5.46 3.77
C VAL A 104 3.09 -6.50 2.71
N SER A 105 3.64 -7.64 3.12
CA SER A 105 4.04 -8.74 2.22
C SER A 105 2.84 -9.27 1.43
N ARG A 106 1.68 -9.41 2.07
CA ARG A 106 0.43 -9.83 1.42
C ARG A 106 -0.09 -8.78 0.44
N ILE A 107 -0.12 -7.50 0.82
CA ILE A 107 -0.50 -6.38 -0.07
C ILE A 107 0.43 -6.31 -1.29
N LEU A 108 1.72 -6.53 -1.07
CA LEU A 108 2.72 -6.62 -2.12
C LEU A 108 2.66 -7.94 -2.89
N GLY A 109 1.85 -8.93 -2.49
CA GLY A 109 1.70 -10.21 -3.16
C GLY A 109 3.01 -10.99 -3.27
N HIS A 110 3.87 -10.86 -2.28
CA HIS A 110 5.11 -11.62 -2.18
C HIS A 110 4.80 -13.00 -1.60
N THR A 111 5.26 -14.06 -2.28
CA THR A 111 5.12 -15.46 -1.82
C THR A 111 6.11 -15.81 -0.72
N ASN A 112 7.18 -15.02 -0.57
CA ASN A 112 8.20 -15.22 0.46
C ASN A 112 8.44 -13.91 1.21
N ILE A 113 8.22 -13.92 2.53
CA ILE A 113 8.40 -12.75 3.39
C ILE A 113 9.84 -12.20 3.38
N LYS A 114 10.85 -13.02 3.08
CA LYS A 114 12.24 -12.59 2.93
C LYS A 114 12.40 -11.46 1.90
N THR A 115 11.59 -11.46 0.85
CA THR A 115 11.60 -10.38 -0.15
C THR A 115 11.02 -9.07 0.37
N THR A 116 10.21 -9.12 1.42
CA THR A 116 9.67 -7.93 2.11
C THR A 116 10.58 -7.47 3.24
N GLN A 117 11.43 -8.37 3.79
CA GLN A 117 12.41 -8.03 4.84
C GLN A 117 13.43 -6.99 4.37
N ILE A 118 13.72 -6.90 3.07
CA ILE A 118 14.59 -5.84 2.50
C ILE A 118 14.06 -4.42 2.80
N TYR A 119 12.76 -4.28 3.11
CA TYR A 119 12.10 -3.02 3.44
C TYR A 119 12.03 -2.75 4.94
N ALA A 120 12.20 -3.76 5.79
CA ALA A 120 12.15 -3.61 7.24
C ALA A 120 13.50 -3.13 7.76
N ARG A 121 13.63 -1.81 7.95
CA ARG A 121 14.67 -1.24 8.81
C ARG A 121 14.11 -1.15 10.22
N ILE A 122 14.54 -2.05 11.10
CA ILE A 122 14.35 -1.88 12.54
C ILE A 122 15.27 -0.73 12.96
N THR A 123 14.68 0.38 13.38
CA THR A 123 15.41 1.53 13.91
C THR A 123 15.03 1.72 15.37
N ASN A 124 15.90 2.28 16.20
CA ASN A 124 15.58 2.54 17.61
C ASN A 124 14.32 3.41 17.76
N LYS A 125 14.12 4.37 16.85
CA LYS A 125 12.90 5.18 16.78
C LYS A 125 11.64 4.33 16.57
N LYS A 126 11.73 3.30 15.71
CA LYS A 126 10.63 2.38 15.44
C LYS A 126 10.32 1.51 16.67
N ILE A 127 11.35 0.97 17.32
CA ILE A 127 11.20 0.20 18.56
C ILE A 127 10.49 1.04 19.63
N SER A 128 10.97 2.26 19.88
CA SER A 128 10.37 3.18 20.86
C SER A 128 8.90 3.46 20.56
N SER A 129 8.56 3.75 19.30
CA SER A 129 7.17 4.04 18.89
C SER A 129 6.25 2.83 19.00
N ASP A 130 6.75 1.63 18.65
CA ASP A 130 5.98 0.40 18.81
C ASP A 130 5.75 0.06 20.29
N MET A 131 6.71 0.38 21.17
CA MET A 131 6.57 0.17 22.61
C MET A 131 5.65 1.17 23.28
N GLU A 132 5.68 2.43 22.86
CA GLU A 132 4.73 3.45 23.31
C GLU A 132 3.28 3.06 22.93
N ALA A 133 3.07 2.59 21.70
CA ALA A 133 1.77 2.09 21.26
C ALA A 133 1.30 0.84 22.02
N LEU A 134 2.23 0.00 22.50
CA LEU A 134 1.91 -1.15 23.35
C LEU A 134 1.54 -0.69 24.77
N SER A 135 2.32 0.22 25.36
CA SER A 135 2.06 0.76 26.70
C SER A 135 0.64 1.33 26.80
N HIS A 136 0.20 2.13 25.83
CA HIS A 136 -1.18 2.64 25.78
C HIS A 136 -2.25 1.54 25.74
N LYS A 137 -1.98 0.40 25.10
CA LYS A 137 -2.93 -0.72 25.05
C LYS A 137 -2.94 -1.51 26.35
N LEU A 138 -1.82 -1.55 27.05
CA LEU A 138 -1.65 -2.30 28.29
C LEU A 138 -1.95 -1.46 29.54
N GLU A 139 -2.11 -0.14 29.43
CA GLU A 139 -2.29 0.80 30.53
C GLU A 139 -3.36 0.34 31.55
N SER A 140 -4.50 -0.15 31.09
CA SER A 140 -5.56 -0.68 31.96
C SER A 140 -5.18 -1.97 32.68
N MET A 141 -4.40 -2.84 32.05
CA MET A 141 -3.91 -4.09 32.63
C MET A 141 -2.79 -3.82 33.63
N GLU A 142 -1.84 -2.96 33.26
CA GLU A 142 -0.71 -2.57 34.12
C GLU A 142 -1.20 -1.91 35.40
N LYS A 143 -2.20 -1.01 35.30
CA LYS A 143 -2.79 -0.37 36.47
C LYS A 143 -3.44 -1.40 37.42
N SER A 144 -4.19 -2.35 36.87
CA SER A 144 -4.82 -3.43 37.65
C SER A 144 -3.80 -4.34 38.35
N ILE A 145 -2.62 -4.55 37.75
CA ILE A 145 -1.54 -5.36 38.33
C ILE A 145 -0.80 -4.56 39.41
N CYS A 146 -0.49 -3.29 39.13
CA CYS A 146 0.17 -2.40 40.09
C CYS A 146 -0.68 -2.10 41.33
N ASP A 147 -2.01 -2.09 41.20
CA ASP A 147 -2.92 -1.91 42.34
C ASP A 147 -2.99 -3.16 43.25
N VAL A 148 -2.49 -4.32 42.78
CA VAL A 148 -2.49 -5.62 43.50
C VAL A 148 -1.13 -5.93 44.15
N ILE A 149 -0.05 -5.30 43.69
CA ILE A 149 1.32 -5.44 44.22
C ILE A 149 1.57 -4.39 45.29
#